data_AF-A0AAT9HE46-F1
#
_entry.id   AF-A0AAT9HE46-F1
#
_cell.length_a   1.000
_cell.length_b   1.000
_cell.length_c   1.000
_cell.angle_alpha   90.00
_cell.angle_beta   90.00
_cell.angle_gamma   90.00
#
_symmetry.space_group_name_H-M   'P 1'
#
loop_
_entity.id
_entity.type
_entity.pdbx_description
1 polymer ?
#
loop_
_entity_poly.entity_id
_entity_poly.type
_entity_poly.pdbx_seq_one_letter_code
_entity_poly.pdbx_strand_id
1 'polypeptide(L)'
;MGFEADDPRARHPRFTAEMMAANQPLVVGLRRVARRHGAHVTPAQVALAWVLGRGRQVIPVPGAKQERWVGENAAAAGLRLTGRDVAEIAALPAAQGSWD
;
A
#
# COMPACT_ATOMS: atom_id res chain seq x y z
N MET A 1 13.14 -10.48 13.83
CA MET A 1 12.11 -9.49 14.23
C MET A 1 10.76 -10.15 14.09
N GLY A 2 9.99 -10.21 15.18
CA GLY A 2 8.67 -10.84 15.23
C GLY A 2 7.66 -9.88 15.85
N PHE A 3 6.39 -10.13 15.60
CA PHE A 3 5.29 -9.42 16.26
C PHE A 3 5.17 -9.89 17.72
N GLU A 4 4.65 -9.01 18.59
CA GLU A 4 4.31 -9.38 19.97
C GLU A 4 3.20 -10.42 19.99
N ALA A 5 3.12 -11.26 21.03
CA ALA A 5 2.23 -12.42 21.07
C ALA A 5 0.72 -12.05 21.05
N ASP A 6 0.39 -10.84 21.49
CA ASP A 6 -0.94 -10.24 21.50
C ASP A 6 -1.24 -9.40 20.25
N ASP A 7 -0.25 -9.17 19.38
CA ASP A 7 -0.47 -8.50 18.10
C ASP A 7 -1.23 -9.44 17.14
N PRO A 8 -2.40 -9.04 16.62
CA PRO A 8 -3.18 -9.89 15.71
C PRO A 8 -2.41 -10.26 14.44
N ARG A 9 -1.40 -9.47 14.03
CA ARG A 9 -0.52 -9.78 12.90
C ARG A 9 0.34 -11.00 13.16
N ALA A 10 0.68 -11.30 14.41
CA ALA A 10 1.47 -12.49 14.77
C ALA A 10 0.79 -13.80 14.35
N ARG A 11 -0.55 -13.80 14.26
CA ARG A 11 -1.36 -14.99 13.92
C ARG A 11 -1.90 -14.93 12.50
N HIS A 12 -1.68 -13.83 11.78
CA HIS A 12 -2.31 -13.61 10.49
C HIS A 12 -1.47 -14.21 9.34
N PRO A 13 -2.06 -15.01 8.44
CA PRO A 13 -1.33 -15.78 7.41
C PRO A 13 -0.46 -14.90 6.49
N ARG A 14 -0.94 -13.70 6.14
CA ARG A 14 -0.18 -12.67 5.40
C ARG A 14 1.18 -12.29 5.98
N PHE A 15 1.39 -12.46 7.28
CA PHE A 15 2.57 -11.95 8.00
C PHE A 15 3.57 -13.06 8.40
N THR A 16 3.42 -14.27 7.85
CA THR A 16 4.48 -15.28 7.93
C THR A 16 5.69 -14.87 7.09
N ALA A 17 6.88 -15.38 7.43
CA ALA A 17 8.10 -15.05 6.69
C ALA A 17 7.99 -15.38 5.18
N GLU A 18 7.38 -16.51 4.87
CA GLU A 18 7.13 -16.96 3.49
C GLU A 18 6.17 -16.01 2.75
N MET A 19 5.04 -15.64 3.35
CA MET A 19 4.07 -14.74 2.72
C MET A 19 4.60 -13.31 2.60
N MET A 20 5.41 -12.85 3.55
CA MET A 20 6.10 -11.56 3.44
C MET A 20 7.08 -11.57 2.27
N ALA A 21 7.84 -12.65 2.06
CA ALA A 21 8.72 -12.80 0.91
C ALA A 21 7.94 -12.84 -0.41
N ALA A 22 6.84 -13.61 -0.46
CA ALA A 22 5.96 -13.69 -1.63
C ALA A 22 5.30 -12.36 -1.99
N ASN A 23 4.98 -11.52 -0.99
CA ASN A 23 4.37 -10.21 -1.17
C ASN A 23 5.39 -9.07 -1.39
N GLN A 24 6.70 -9.33 -1.23
CA GLN A 24 7.74 -8.33 -1.41
C GLN A 24 7.73 -7.62 -2.78
N PRO A 25 7.43 -8.30 -3.91
CA PRO A 25 7.31 -7.65 -5.22
C PRO A 25 6.28 -6.52 -5.25
N LEU A 26 5.17 -6.63 -4.50
CA LEU A 26 4.16 -5.57 -4.39
C LEU A 26 4.76 -4.30 -3.83
N VAL A 27 5.47 -4.42 -2.70
CA VAL A 27 6.09 -3.29 -2.01
C VAL A 27 7.16 -2.65 -2.88
N VAL A 28 7.96 -3.47 -3.58
CA VAL A 28 9.00 -2.99 -4.51
C VAL A 28 8.38 -2.22 -5.69
N GLY A 29 7.29 -2.73 -6.26
CA GLY A 29 6.55 -2.06 -7.33
C GLY A 29 6.02 -0.70 -6.90
N LEU A 30 5.31 -0.64 -5.78
CA LEU A 30 4.77 0.61 -5.23
C LEU A 30 5.89 1.62 -4.90
N ARG A 31 7.03 1.17 -4.37
CA ARG A 31 8.22 2.03 -4.17
C ARG A 31 8.78 2.57 -5.48
N ARG A 32 8.78 1.77 -6.55
CA ARG A 32 9.26 2.22 -7.86
C ARG A 32 8.36 3.32 -8.42
N VAL A 33 7.04 3.13 -8.34
CA VAL A 33 6.05 4.15 -8.72
C VAL A 33 6.25 5.41 -7.87
N ALA A 34 6.33 5.27 -6.54
CA ALA A 34 6.48 6.41 -5.64
C ALA A 34 7.70 7.28 -6.00
N ARG A 35 8.85 6.66 -6.25
CA ARG A 35 10.08 7.37 -6.67
C ARG A 35 9.92 8.17 -7.97
N ARG A 36 9.04 7.76 -8.89
CA ARG A 36 8.76 8.55 -10.12
C ARG A 36 8.00 9.84 -9.83
N HIS A 37 7.23 9.88 -8.74
CA HIS A 37 6.42 11.03 -8.34
C HIS A 37 7.12 11.95 -7.34
N GLY A 38 8.25 11.51 -6.76
CA GLY A 38 9.12 12.34 -5.94
C GLY A 38 9.72 11.59 -4.75
N ALA A 39 10.80 12.14 -4.20
CA ALA A 39 11.51 11.50 -3.08
C ALA A 39 10.69 11.43 -1.77
N HIS A 40 9.69 12.29 -1.61
CA HIS A 40 8.82 12.34 -0.44
C HIS A 40 7.53 11.52 -0.60
N VAL A 41 7.26 10.98 -1.78
CA VAL A 41 6.06 10.19 -2.02
C VAL A 41 6.25 8.79 -1.43
N THR A 42 5.32 8.36 -0.60
CA THR A 42 5.40 7.05 0.07
C THR A 42 4.66 5.96 -0.73
N PRO A 43 5.04 4.68 -0.60
CA PRO A 43 4.30 3.58 -1.20
C PRO A 43 2.84 3.53 -0.74
N ALA A 44 2.55 3.95 0.50
CA ALA A 44 1.20 4.04 1.03
C ALA A 44 0.37 5.10 0.29
N GLN A 45 0.96 6.26 -0.01
CA GLN A 45 0.31 7.29 -0.82
C GLN A 45 0.02 6.81 -2.24
N VAL A 46 0.93 6.06 -2.87
CA VAL A 46 0.67 5.44 -4.19
C VAL A 46 -0.50 4.47 -4.12
N ALA A 47 -0.55 3.61 -3.11
CA ALA A 47 -1.65 2.67 -2.92
C ALA A 47 -3.00 3.39 -2.75
N LEU A 48 -3.04 4.43 -1.91
CA LEU A 48 -4.24 5.25 -1.69
C LEU A 48 -4.66 5.99 -2.96
N ALA A 49 -3.72 6.58 -3.70
CA ALA A 49 -4.00 7.25 -4.97
C ALA A 49 -4.55 6.28 -6.02
N TRP A 50 -4.04 5.04 -6.05
CA TRP A 50 -4.58 3.99 -6.92
C TRP A 50 -6.01 3.62 -6.53
N VAL A 51 -6.31 3.49 -5.23
CA VAL A 51 -7.67 3.23 -4.73
C VAL A 51 -8.63 4.36 -5.10
N LEU A 52 -8.24 5.61 -4.86
CA LEU A 52 -9.02 6.81 -5.26
C LEU A 52 -9.26 6.85 -6.78
N GLY A 53 -8.30 6.39 -7.57
CA GLY A 53 -8.40 6.31 -9.03
C GLY A 53 -9.36 5.24 -9.56
N ARG A 54 -9.93 4.36 -8.70
CA ARG A 54 -10.84 3.29 -9.13
C ARG A 54 -12.26 3.77 -9.46
N GLY A 55 -12.63 4.97 -9.03
CA GLY A 55 -13.94 5.55 -9.34
C GLY A 55 -14.23 6.78 -8.49
N ARG A 56 -15.08 7.69 -9.00
CA ARG A 56 -15.42 8.95 -8.30
C ARG A 56 -16.15 8.73 -6.96
N GLN A 57 -16.78 7.57 -6.81
CA GLN A 57 -17.50 7.15 -5.62
C GLN A 57 -16.63 6.40 -4.60
N VAL A 58 -15.35 6.17 -4.90
CA VAL A 58 -14.45 5.43 -4.01
C VAL A 58 -13.82 6.38 -2.99
N ILE A 59 -14.17 6.19 -1.72
CA ILE A 59 -13.67 6.98 -0.60
C ILE A 59 -12.93 6.05 0.37
N PRO A 60 -11.58 5.96 0.32
CA PRO A 60 -10.84 5.15 1.28
C PRO A 60 -10.92 5.76 2.68
N VAL A 61 -11.03 4.91 3.70
CA VAL A 61 -10.99 5.30 5.11
C VAL A 61 -9.72 4.73 5.76
N PRO A 62 -8.54 5.34 5.53
CA PRO A 62 -7.30 4.82 6.08
C PRO A 62 -7.24 5.09 7.59
N GLY A 63 -6.94 4.05 8.37
CA GLY A 63 -6.74 4.18 9.81
C GLY A 63 -5.48 5.01 10.14
N ALA A 64 -5.60 5.93 11.09
CA ALA A 64 -4.50 6.74 11.59
C ALA A 64 -4.67 7.00 13.10
N LYS A 65 -3.60 6.79 13.88
CA LYS A 65 -3.60 7.05 15.33
C LYS A 65 -2.92 8.38 15.72
N GLN A 66 -2.30 9.08 14.77
CA GLN A 66 -1.55 10.32 15.01
C GLN A 66 -1.76 11.27 13.84
N GLU A 67 -1.81 12.57 14.11
CA GLU A 67 -2.10 13.62 13.12
C GLU A 67 -1.19 13.57 11.89
N ARG A 68 0.11 13.33 12.09
CA ARG A 68 1.06 13.22 10.96
C ARG A 68 0.67 12.16 9.94
N TRP A 69 0.07 11.05 10.37
CA TRP A 69 -0.37 9.98 9.49
C TRP A 69 -1.64 10.36 8.72
N VAL A 70 -2.50 11.19 9.33
CA VAL A 70 -3.64 11.78 8.64
C VAL A 70 -3.14 12.69 7.51
N GLY A 71 -2.18 13.57 7.79
CA GLY A 71 -1.56 14.43 6.79
C GLY A 71 -0.89 13.64 5.66
N GLU A 72 -0.09 12.62 6.00
CA GLU A 72 0.55 11.76 5.00
C GLU A 72 -0.47 11.05 4.11
N ASN A 73 -1.53 10.48 4.70
CA ASN A 73 -2.60 9.81 3.95
C ASN A 73 -3.38 10.78 3.07
N ALA A 74 -3.71 11.98 3.58
CA ALA A 74 -4.47 12.99 2.84
C ALA A 74 -3.72 13.48 1.59
N ALA A 75 -2.39 13.60 1.67
CA ALA A 75 -1.56 14.00 0.53
C ALA A 75 -1.65 13.03 -0.67
N ALA A 76 -2.10 11.79 -0.47
CA ALA A 76 -2.36 10.85 -1.55
C ALA A 76 -3.43 11.36 -2.55
N ALA A 77 -4.39 12.17 -2.10
CA ALA A 77 -5.43 12.72 -2.97
C ALA A 77 -4.89 13.71 -4.02
N GLY A 78 -3.72 14.32 -3.77
CA GLY A 78 -3.03 15.17 -4.73
C GLY A 78 -2.19 14.41 -5.75
N LEU A 79 -1.96 13.11 -5.54
CA LEU A 79 -1.08 12.30 -6.36
C LEU A 79 -1.80 11.81 -7.62
N ARG A 80 -1.38 12.29 -8.79
CA ARG A 80 -1.93 11.88 -10.09
C ARG A 80 -1.09 10.78 -10.72
N LEU A 81 -1.51 9.53 -10.52
CA LEU A 81 -0.87 8.38 -11.18
C LEU A 81 -1.03 8.46 -12.70
N THR A 82 0.07 8.24 -13.42
CA THR A 82 0.07 8.20 -14.89
C THR A 82 -0.48 6.86 -15.39
N GLY A 83 -0.84 6.78 -16.67
CA GLY A 83 -1.24 5.50 -17.28
C GLY A 83 -0.17 4.40 -17.15
N ARG A 84 1.12 4.79 -17.19
CA ARG A 84 2.25 3.88 -16.95
C ARG A 84 2.24 3.34 -15.52
N ASP A 85 1.96 4.19 -14.54
CA ASP A 85 1.92 3.76 -13.13
C ASP A 85 0.79 2.79 -12.87
N VAL A 86 -0.40 3.10 -13.40
CA VAL A 86 -1.57 2.21 -13.28
C VAL A 86 -1.31 0.87 -13.94
N ALA A 87 -0.71 0.86 -15.14
CA ALA A 87 -0.34 -0.38 -15.83
C ALA A 87 0.70 -1.20 -15.05
N GLU A 88 1.72 -0.54 -14.45
CA GLU A 88 2.71 -1.23 -13.63
C GLU A 88 2.08 -1.84 -12.37
N ILE A 89 1.20 -1.10 -11.68
CA ILE A 89 0.49 -1.60 -10.49
C ILE A 89 -0.42 -2.79 -10.87
N ALA A 90 -1.11 -2.73 -12.01
CA ALA A 90 -1.97 -3.80 -12.48
C ALA A 90 -1.21 -5.09 -12.87
N ALA A 91 0.07 -4.96 -13.22
CA ALA A 91 0.93 -6.09 -13.56
C ALA A 91 1.62 -6.73 -12.33
N LEU A 92 1.45 -6.17 -11.12
CA LEU A 92 1.97 -6.76 -9.89
C LEU A 92 1.23 -8.07 -9.55
N PRO A 93 1.90 -9.03 -8.90
CA PRO A 93 1.26 -10.28 -8.51
C PRO A 93 0.11 -10.05 -7.52
N ALA A 94 -0.84 -10.96 -7.46
CA ALA A 94 -1.88 -10.92 -6.42
C ALA A 94 -1.26 -11.09 -5.02
N ALA A 95 -1.79 -10.35 -4.04
CA ALA A 95 -1.37 -10.49 -2.65
C ALA A 95 -1.69 -11.88 -2.10
N GLN A 96 -0.73 -12.49 -1.41
CA GLN A 96 -0.83 -13.81 -0.82
C GLN A 96 -1.11 -13.73 0.70
N GLY A 97 -1.68 -14.80 1.26
CA GLY A 97 -1.99 -14.92 2.69
C GLY A 97 -3.30 -14.24 3.10
N SER A 98 -4.42 -14.63 2.49
CA SER A 98 -5.78 -14.35 2.98
C SER A 98 -6.12 -15.25 4.18
N TRP A 99 -7.15 -14.86 4.95
CA TRP A 99 -7.84 -15.79 5.87
C TRP A 99 -8.84 -16.68 5.14
N ASP A 100 -9.23 -16.25 3.94
CA ASP A 100 -10.10 -16.95 3.00
C ASP A 100 -9.36 -18.15 2.38
#